data_AF-A0A917QVZ6-F1
#
_entry.id   AF-A0A917QVZ6-F1
#
_cell.length_a   1.000
_cell.length_b   1.000
_cell.length_c   1.000
_cell.angle_alpha   90.00
_cell.angle_beta   90.00
_cell.angle_gamma   90.00
#
_symmetry.space_group_name_H-M   'P 1'
#
loop_
_entity.id
_entity.type
_entity.pdbx_description
1 polymer ?
#
loop_
_entity_poly.entity_id
_entity_poly.type
_entity_poly.pdbx_seq_one_letter_code
_entity_poly.pdbx_strand_id
1 'polypeptide(L)'
;MISRKRTTTLSAGLLAGLCLLTAAPSAPASAYPIKRAALTRSPLYATGPLPTADCPERPVKPGNANSAKSYILPLLDCLGTSWGAQLAKARIRFTAPRVQFIQRPSKVCGHPWPKNAQGLYCPSQRRVVILLDKHLTRQAEDLFLMDVIAHEYGHHVQNLAGIETAFNGLAYRGKAEYYEQYRRLELQAECLAGAFIGSVWESLDRTAEDWDYLLEATRESGDEVTKVRDHGKGRSIATWLNRGFRAGGPGACNTWAAGTASVAAAPAG
;
A
#
# COMPACT_ATOMS: atom_id res chain seq x y z
N MET A 1 8.62 -39.36 -74.27
CA MET A 1 8.76 -38.54 -75.49
C MET A 1 8.13 -37.17 -75.22
N ILE A 2 8.91 -36.08 -75.39
CA ILE A 2 8.52 -34.75 -75.92
C ILE A 2 7.39 -34.01 -75.15
N SER A 3 7.48 -32.76 -74.66
CA SER A 3 8.27 -31.61 -75.04
C SER A 3 8.31 -30.58 -73.90
N ARG A 4 9.42 -29.83 -73.83
CA ARG A 4 9.53 -28.57 -73.11
C ARG A 4 8.73 -27.47 -73.83
N LYS A 5 8.10 -26.57 -73.09
CA LYS A 5 8.12 -25.13 -73.45
C LYS A 5 8.51 -24.31 -72.23
N ARG A 6 9.64 -23.62 -72.37
CA ARG A 6 10.08 -22.52 -71.51
C ARG A 6 9.35 -21.26 -71.99
N THR A 7 8.90 -20.45 -71.05
CA THR A 7 8.64 -19.03 -71.27
C THR A 7 9.30 -18.25 -70.14
N THR A 8 10.03 -17.24 -70.56
CA THR A 8 10.96 -16.42 -69.78
C THR A 8 10.26 -15.16 -69.27
N THR A 9 10.65 -14.74 -68.06
CA THR A 9 10.74 -13.36 -67.53
C THR A 9 9.52 -12.45 -67.50
N LEU A 10 9.19 -11.95 -66.30
CA LEU A 10 9.42 -10.54 -65.94
C LEU A 10 9.27 -10.33 -64.43
N SER A 11 10.34 -9.81 -63.82
CA SER A 11 10.37 -9.38 -62.42
C SER A 11 9.60 -8.06 -62.29
N ALA A 12 8.65 -8.00 -61.35
CA ALA A 12 8.13 -6.76 -60.80
C ALA A 12 8.20 -6.87 -59.28
N GLY A 13 9.18 -6.20 -58.68
CA GLY A 13 9.23 -6.03 -57.23
C GLY A 13 8.16 -5.04 -56.79
N LEU A 14 7.48 -5.31 -55.68
CA LEU A 14 6.76 -4.29 -54.92
C LEU A 14 6.78 -4.66 -53.42
N LEU A 15 7.65 -3.96 -52.71
CA LEU A 15 7.57 -3.50 -51.31
C LEU A 15 6.81 -4.37 -50.30
N ALA A 16 7.59 -5.08 -49.46
CA ALA A 16 7.14 -5.56 -48.17
C ALA A 16 6.77 -4.37 -47.27
N GLY A 17 5.47 -4.17 -47.04
CA GLY A 17 4.96 -3.24 -46.05
C GLY A 17 5.34 -3.71 -44.65
N LEU A 18 6.37 -3.07 -44.08
CA LEU A 18 6.76 -3.21 -42.69
C LEU A 18 5.61 -2.64 -41.83
N CYS A 19 4.77 -3.51 -41.28
CA CYS A 19 3.74 -3.10 -40.32
C CYS A 19 4.44 -2.72 -39.02
N LEU A 20 4.75 -1.42 -38.88
CA LEU A 20 5.26 -0.81 -37.67
C LEU A 20 4.24 -1.02 -36.56
N LEU A 21 4.58 -1.92 -35.62
CA LEU A 21 3.94 -2.00 -34.31
C LEU A 21 3.97 -0.61 -33.68
N THR A 22 2.83 0.07 -33.68
CA THR A 22 2.67 1.31 -32.91
C THR A 22 2.82 0.97 -31.44
N ALA A 23 3.91 1.42 -30.83
CA ALA A 23 4.12 1.35 -29.40
C ALA A 23 2.90 1.96 -28.68
N ALA A 24 2.35 1.22 -27.72
CA ALA A 24 1.31 1.73 -26.84
C ALA A 24 1.81 3.01 -26.13
N PRO A 25 0.95 4.01 -25.89
CA PRO A 25 1.35 5.17 -25.12
C PRO A 25 1.76 4.73 -23.72
N SER A 26 3.05 4.83 -23.43
CA SER A 26 3.60 4.74 -22.08
C SER A 26 2.82 5.72 -21.20
N ALA A 27 2.13 5.19 -20.19
CA ALA A 27 1.46 5.99 -19.18
C ALA A 27 2.39 7.13 -18.73
N PRO A 28 1.90 8.37 -18.58
CA PRO A 28 2.77 9.47 -18.23
C PRO A 28 3.51 9.13 -16.94
N ALA A 29 4.83 9.21 -17.03
CA ALA A 29 5.72 9.19 -15.88
C ALA A 29 5.17 10.14 -14.81
N SER A 30 5.42 9.81 -13.54
CA SER A 30 5.04 10.63 -12.37
C SER A 30 5.10 12.13 -12.70
N ALA A 31 4.01 12.86 -12.41
CA ALA A 31 3.94 14.30 -12.66
C ALA A 31 5.12 15.07 -12.04
N TYR A 32 5.73 14.49 -11.00
CA TYR A 32 6.93 14.99 -10.35
C TYR A 32 8.06 13.94 -10.42
N PRO A 33 9.29 14.29 -10.85
CA PRO A 33 10.36 13.32 -11.03
C PRO A 33 10.80 12.63 -9.72
N ILE A 34 10.66 11.30 -9.66
CA ILE A 34 11.12 10.49 -8.52
C ILE A 34 12.55 10.00 -8.79
N LYS A 35 13.54 10.73 -8.28
CA LYS A 35 14.97 10.48 -8.59
C LYS A 35 15.66 9.52 -7.61
N ARG A 36 15.10 9.28 -6.43
CA ARG A 36 15.72 8.45 -5.39
C ARG A 36 15.46 6.97 -5.65
N ALA A 37 16.53 6.21 -5.90
CA ALA A 37 16.45 4.77 -6.16
C ALA A 37 15.79 3.98 -5.03
N ALA A 38 15.95 4.40 -3.77
CA ALA A 38 15.31 3.76 -2.63
C ALA A 38 13.77 3.75 -2.71
N LEU A 39 13.16 4.71 -3.42
CA LEU A 39 11.71 4.78 -3.60
C LEU A 39 11.23 3.81 -4.68
N THR A 40 11.92 3.77 -5.83
CA THR A 40 11.47 3.02 -7.02
C THR A 40 12.08 1.63 -7.16
N ARG A 41 13.21 1.36 -6.51
CA ARG A 41 14.02 0.13 -6.62
C ARG A 41 14.43 -0.43 -5.26
N SER A 42 13.55 -0.34 -4.26
CA SER A 42 13.78 -1.01 -2.98
C SER A 42 13.92 -2.52 -3.19
N PRO A 43 14.92 -3.19 -2.57
CA PRO A 43 15.07 -4.64 -2.67
C PRO A 43 13.86 -5.40 -2.09
N LEU A 44 13.07 -4.74 -1.22
CA LEU A 44 11.83 -5.28 -0.69
C LEU A 44 10.85 -5.68 -1.80
N TYR A 45 10.80 -4.95 -2.92
CA TYR A 45 9.86 -5.26 -4.01
C TYR A 45 10.13 -6.60 -4.70
N ALA A 46 11.31 -7.19 -4.50
CA ALA A 46 11.72 -8.46 -5.12
C ALA A 46 11.57 -9.68 -4.20
N THR A 47 10.99 -9.54 -3.00
CA THR A 47 10.99 -10.63 -1.99
C THR A 47 9.88 -11.67 -2.17
N GLY A 48 9.03 -11.51 -3.18
CA GLY A 48 7.89 -12.38 -3.45
C GLY A 48 6.73 -12.21 -2.46
N PRO A 49 5.75 -13.13 -2.44
CA PRO A 49 4.63 -13.09 -1.50
C PRO A 49 5.10 -13.34 -0.06
N LEU A 50 4.36 -12.77 0.90
CA LEU A 50 4.49 -13.02 2.33
C LEU A 50 4.24 -14.52 2.60
N PRO A 51 4.89 -15.10 3.62
CA PRO A 51 4.51 -16.44 4.06
C PRO A 51 3.06 -16.42 4.54
N THR A 52 2.31 -17.46 4.21
CA THR A 52 1.02 -17.70 4.87
C THR A 52 1.27 -17.96 6.35
N ALA A 53 0.53 -17.28 7.22
CA ALA A 53 0.65 -17.42 8.66
C ALA A 53 -0.72 -17.63 9.28
N ASP A 54 -0.77 -18.53 10.26
CA ASP A 54 -1.95 -18.72 11.10
C ASP A 54 -2.01 -17.59 12.13
N CYS A 55 -3.01 -16.72 12.00
CA CYS A 55 -3.13 -15.51 12.80
C CYS A 55 -4.43 -15.51 13.59
N PRO A 56 -4.37 -15.78 14.91
CA PRO A 56 -5.58 -15.93 15.69
C PRO A 56 -6.31 -14.59 15.87
N GLU A 57 -7.59 -14.56 15.52
CA GLU A 57 -8.48 -13.44 15.83
C GLU A 57 -9.17 -13.62 17.18
N ARG A 58 -9.47 -12.49 17.83
CA ARG A 58 -10.22 -12.44 19.07
C ARG A 58 -11.44 -11.53 18.91
N PRO A 59 -12.59 -11.84 19.53
CA PRO A 59 -13.77 -11.01 19.39
C PRO A 59 -13.53 -9.61 19.95
N VAL A 60 -13.94 -8.59 19.18
CA VAL A 60 -13.94 -7.18 19.62
C VAL A 60 -15.31 -6.85 20.21
N LYS A 61 -15.32 -6.35 21.44
CA LYS A 61 -16.55 -5.94 22.13
C LYS A 61 -16.78 -4.42 21.92
N PRO A 62 -17.92 -3.99 21.37
CA PRO A 62 -18.20 -2.57 21.18
C PRO A 62 -18.05 -1.76 22.47
N GLY A 63 -17.41 -0.61 22.38
CA GLY A 63 -17.11 0.30 23.48
C GLY A 63 -16.02 -0.17 24.45
N ASN A 64 -15.33 -1.28 24.18
CA ASN A 64 -14.33 -1.85 25.08
C ASN A 64 -12.91 -1.80 24.50
N ALA A 65 -12.15 -0.79 24.90
CA ALA A 65 -10.76 -0.61 24.48
C ALA A 65 -9.84 -1.78 24.83
N ASN A 66 -10.09 -2.53 25.91
CA ASN A 66 -9.27 -3.68 26.28
C ASN A 66 -9.52 -4.87 25.35
N SER A 67 -10.75 -5.04 24.85
CA SER A 67 -11.06 -6.04 23.81
C SER A 67 -10.38 -5.69 22.49
N ALA A 68 -10.41 -4.42 22.06
CA ALA A 68 -9.70 -3.95 20.88
C ALA A 68 -8.17 -4.17 21.00
N LYS A 69 -7.56 -3.88 22.16
CA LYS A 69 -6.15 -4.21 22.40
C LYS A 69 -5.88 -5.71 22.30
N SER A 70 -6.76 -6.53 22.86
CA SER A 70 -6.61 -7.99 22.84
C SER A 70 -6.71 -8.56 21.44
N TYR A 71 -7.45 -7.90 20.54
CA TYR A 71 -7.51 -8.21 19.11
C TYR A 71 -6.24 -7.77 18.36
N ILE A 72 -5.76 -6.55 18.63
CA ILE A 72 -4.61 -5.97 17.91
C ILE A 72 -3.27 -6.65 18.25
N LEU A 73 -3.08 -7.09 19.50
CA LEU A 73 -1.77 -7.61 19.94
C LEU A 73 -1.33 -8.89 19.19
N PRO A 74 -2.17 -9.93 19.01
CA PRO A 74 -1.81 -11.08 18.17
C PRO A 74 -1.53 -10.70 16.71
N LEU A 75 -2.30 -9.76 16.14
CA LEU A 75 -2.05 -9.27 14.77
C LEU A 75 -0.68 -8.61 14.64
N LEU A 76 -0.22 -7.87 15.65
CA LEU A 76 1.12 -7.29 15.68
C LEU A 76 2.24 -8.35 15.65
N ASP A 77 2.05 -9.45 16.37
CA ASP A 77 3.01 -10.56 16.37
C ASP A 77 3.06 -11.24 14.98
N CYS A 78 1.90 -11.42 14.34
CA CYS A 78 1.76 -11.90 12.97
C CYS A 78 2.41 -10.98 11.93
N LEU A 79 2.17 -9.66 12.05
CA LEU A 79 2.80 -8.65 11.22
C LEU A 79 4.33 -8.71 11.35
N GLY A 80 4.84 -8.81 12.58
CA GLY A 80 6.28 -8.94 12.84
C GLY A 80 6.90 -10.19 12.27
N THR A 81 6.22 -11.33 12.39
CA THR A 81 6.68 -12.60 11.82
C THR A 81 6.73 -12.53 10.29
N SER A 82 5.64 -12.08 9.67
CA SER A 82 5.50 -12.02 8.21
C SER A 82 6.48 -11.04 7.58
N TRP A 83 6.55 -9.82 8.11
CA TRP A 83 7.46 -8.79 7.59
C TRP A 83 8.91 -9.05 7.97
N GLY A 84 9.19 -9.65 9.12
CA GLY A 84 10.53 -10.08 9.50
C GLY A 84 11.13 -11.05 8.48
N ALA A 85 10.34 -12.05 8.05
CA ALA A 85 10.75 -12.98 7.00
C ALA A 85 11.02 -12.29 5.65
N GLN A 86 10.17 -11.33 5.26
CA GLN A 86 10.33 -10.61 4.00
C GLN A 86 11.52 -9.66 3.99
N LEU A 87 11.69 -8.88 5.06
CA LEU A 87 12.83 -7.98 5.20
C LEU A 87 14.15 -8.75 5.21
N ALA A 88 14.19 -9.95 5.81
CA ALA A 88 15.35 -10.83 5.77
C ALA A 88 15.73 -11.24 4.33
N LYS A 89 14.76 -11.59 3.47
CA LYS A 89 15.02 -11.88 2.05
C LYS A 89 15.63 -10.67 1.30
N ALA A 90 15.24 -9.46 1.69
CA ALA A 90 15.81 -8.21 1.17
C ALA A 90 17.13 -7.80 1.84
N ARG A 91 17.68 -8.60 2.76
CA ARG A 91 18.87 -8.28 3.59
C ARG A 91 18.70 -7.01 4.42
N ILE A 92 17.47 -6.67 4.78
CA ILE A 92 17.13 -5.57 5.68
C ILE A 92 16.98 -6.13 7.10
N ARG A 93 17.67 -5.52 8.07
CA ARG A 93 17.57 -5.93 9.47
C ARG A 93 16.19 -5.58 10.03
N PHE A 94 15.46 -6.59 10.47
CA PHE A 94 14.19 -6.41 11.16
C PHE A 94 14.41 -5.97 12.62
N THR A 95 13.54 -5.07 13.10
CA THR A 95 13.37 -4.75 14.52
C THR A 95 11.89 -4.46 14.75
N ALA A 96 11.24 -5.19 15.66
CA ALA A 96 9.82 -4.96 15.94
C ALA A 96 9.56 -3.53 16.43
N PRO A 97 8.41 -2.92 16.06
CA PRO A 97 8.03 -1.62 16.57
C PRO A 97 7.55 -1.74 18.02
N ARG A 98 7.69 -0.66 18.77
CA ARG A 98 6.94 -0.47 20.01
C ARG A 98 5.47 -0.19 19.67
N VAL A 99 4.54 -0.57 20.53
CA VAL A 99 3.13 -0.18 20.40
C VAL A 99 2.66 0.64 21.59
N GLN A 100 1.84 1.65 21.32
CA GLN A 100 1.16 2.44 22.33
C GLN A 100 -0.33 2.56 21.98
N PHE A 101 -1.18 2.34 22.96
CA PHE A 101 -2.62 2.60 22.84
C PHE A 101 -2.98 3.85 23.63
N ILE A 102 -3.69 4.78 23.01
CA ILE A 102 -4.15 6.02 23.65
C ILE A 102 -5.67 6.13 23.55
N GLN A 103 -6.30 6.87 24.46
CA GLN A 103 -7.76 7.13 24.39
C GLN A 103 -8.09 8.63 24.31
N ARG A 104 -7.08 9.48 24.54
CA ARG A 104 -7.18 10.94 24.51
C ARG A 104 -5.98 11.45 23.72
N PRO A 105 -6.15 11.72 22.43
CA PRO A 105 -5.06 12.17 21.60
C PRO A 105 -4.65 13.57 22.03
N SER A 106 -3.34 13.81 22.14
CA SER A 106 -2.78 15.12 22.45
C SER A 106 -1.60 15.39 21.53
N LYS A 107 -0.37 15.16 22.00
CA LYS A 107 0.86 15.29 21.24
C LYS A 107 1.53 13.93 21.11
N VAL A 108 1.75 13.47 19.89
CA VAL A 108 2.40 12.20 19.57
C VAL A 108 3.48 12.47 18.52
N CYS A 109 4.60 11.74 18.60
CA CYS A 109 5.79 11.97 17.76
C CYS A 109 6.32 13.43 17.73
N GLY A 110 6.00 14.25 18.75
CA GLY A 110 6.40 15.67 18.80
C GLY A 110 5.42 16.65 18.16
N HIS A 111 4.33 16.17 17.55
CA HIS A 111 3.34 16.98 16.85
C HIS A 111 1.93 16.77 17.42
N PRO A 112 1.00 17.73 17.26
CA PRO A 112 -0.41 17.52 17.59
C PRO A 112 -0.97 16.32 16.83
N TRP A 113 -1.86 15.57 17.45
CA TRP A 113 -2.55 14.45 16.79
C TRP A 113 -3.29 14.94 15.54
N PRO A 114 -3.09 14.30 14.37
CA PRO A 114 -3.78 14.68 13.15
C PRO A 114 -5.30 14.50 13.30
N LYS A 115 -6.06 15.42 12.70
CA LYS A 115 -7.52 15.32 12.71
C LYS A 115 -7.94 14.04 11.97
N ASN A 116 -8.90 13.30 12.53
CA ASN A 116 -9.44 12.05 11.98
C ASN A 116 -8.47 10.86 11.89
N ALA A 117 -7.23 10.98 12.39
CA ALA A 117 -6.32 9.84 12.44
C ALA A 117 -6.74 8.83 13.52
N GLN A 118 -6.71 7.55 13.16
CA GLN A 118 -6.97 6.42 14.06
C GLN A 118 -5.70 5.69 14.49
N GLY A 119 -4.64 5.82 13.70
CA GLY A 119 -3.30 5.36 13.98
C GLY A 119 -2.26 6.45 13.70
N LEU A 120 -1.04 6.22 14.15
CA LEU A 120 0.13 6.98 13.75
C LEU A 120 1.40 6.16 13.97
N TYR A 121 2.27 6.13 12.97
CA TYR A 121 3.62 5.61 13.11
C TYR A 121 4.62 6.74 13.39
N CYS A 122 5.41 6.61 14.48
CA CYS A 122 6.53 7.49 14.81
C CYS A 122 7.86 6.90 14.28
N PRO A 123 8.44 7.41 13.18
CA PRO A 123 9.61 6.78 12.55
C PRO A 123 10.87 6.78 13.42
N SER A 124 11.18 7.92 14.03
CA SER A 124 12.35 8.10 14.91
C SER A 124 12.31 7.25 16.18
N GLN A 125 11.12 6.80 16.58
CA GLN A 125 10.89 6.02 17.79
C GLN A 125 10.55 4.56 17.49
N ARG A 126 10.40 4.19 16.20
CA ARG A 126 9.85 2.91 15.74
C ARG A 126 8.62 2.50 16.55
N ARG A 127 7.64 3.40 16.64
CA ARG A 127 6.48 3.22 17.51
C ARG A 127 5.18 3.40 16.74
N VAL A 128 4.34 2.38 16.76
CA VAL A 128 2.95 2.45 16.31
C VAL A 128 2.09 2.96 17.46
N VAL A 129 1.23 3.94 17.20
CA VAL A 129 0.29 4.50 18.17
C VAL A 129 -1.12 4.33 17.64
N ILE A 130 -1.98 3.65 18.39
CA ILE A 130 -3.38 3.42 18.02
C ILE A 130 -4.29 4.19 18.97
N LEU A 131 -5.21 4.97 18.41
CA LEU A 131 -6.25 5.68 19.14
C LEU A 131 -7.42 4.73 19.39
N LEU A 132 -7.72 4.42 20.65
CA LEU A 132 -8.87 3.63 21.09
C LEU A 132 -9.80 4.49 21.95
N ASP A 133 -10.22 5.64 21.40
CA ASP A 133 -11.16 6.51 22.07
C ASP A 133 -12.58 5.91 22.10
N LYS A 134 -13.51 6.61 22.76
CA LYS A 134 -14.89 6.15 22.88
C LYS A 134 -15.62 6.12 21.53
N HIS A 135 -15.26 6.96 20.58
CA HIS A 135 -15.91 7.01 19.28
C HIS A 135 -15.49 5.81 18.45
N LEU A 136 -14.18 5.63 18.29
CA LEU A 136 -13.62 4.50 17.57
C LEU A 136 -14.03 3.20 18.22
N THR A 137 -13.86 3.01 19.53
CA THR A 137 -14.19 1.70 20.14
C THR A 137 -15.66 1.31 20.04
N ARG A 138 -16.59 2.25 19.83
CA ARG A 138 -18.01 1.94 19.59
C ARG A 138 -18.32 1.58 18.13
N GLN A 139 -17.54 2.09 17.18
CA GLN A 139 -17.76 1.94 15.75
C GLN A 139 -16.78 0.96 15.10
N ALA A 140 -15.64 0.72 15.75
CA ALA A 140 -14.57 -0.08 15.20
C ALA A 140 -14.96 -1.54 15.24
N GLU A 141 -15.30 -2.00 14.06
CA GLU A 141 -15.36 -3.40 13.73
C GLU A 141 -13.93 -3.95 13.66
N ASP A 142 -13.81 -5.24 13.91
CA ASP A 142 -12.54 -5.95 13.94
C ASP A 142 -11.73 -5.77 12.64
N LEU A 143 -12.38 -5.87 11.48
CA LEU A 143 -11.76 -5.61 10.17
C LEU A 143 -11.15 -4.20 10.07
N PHE A 144 -11.83 -3.19 10.61
CA PHE A 144 -11.29 -1.83 10.64
C PHE A 144 -10.04 -1.74 11.52
N LEU A 145 -10.04 -2.40 12.69
CA LEU A 145 -8.86 -2.44 13.55
C LEU A 145 -7.69 -3.19 12.90
N MET A 146 -7.98 -4.26 12.14
CA MET A 146 -7.00 -5.03 11.38
C MET A 146 -6.32 -4.16 10.31
N ASP A 147 -7.13 -3.42 9.55
CA ASP A 147 -6.62 -2.53 8.51
C ASP A 147 -5.77 -1.40 9.11
N VAL A 148 -6.26 -0.71 10.14
CA VAL A 148 -5.49 0.36 10.81
C VAL A 148 -4.15 -0.17 11.34
N ILE A 149 -4.12 -1.31 12.04
CA ILE A 149 -2.84 -1.81 12.55
C ILE A 149 -1.90 -2.24 11.42
N ALA A 150 -2.42 -2.86 10.37
CA ALA A 150 -1.63 -3.30 9.22
C ALA A 150 -1.08 -2.11 8.43
N HIS A 151 -1.85 -1.04 8.27
CA HIS A 151 -1.45 0.22 7.65
C HIS A 151 -0.30 0.88 8.40
N GLU A 152 -0.43 1.08 9.72
CA GLU A 152 0.63 1.69 10.53
C GLU A 152 1.90 0.82 10.57
N TYR A 153 1.73 -0.50 10.47
CA TYR A 153 2.86 -1.42 10.31
C TYR A 153 3.49 -1.30 8.90
N GLY A 154 2.71 -1.00 7.87
CA GLY A 154 3.20 -0.65 6.54
C GLY A 154 4.20 0.51 6.58
N HIS A 155 3.91 1.57 7.35
CA HIS A 155 4.87 2.64 7.59
C HIS A 155 6.13 2.17 8.33
N HIS A 156 5.99 1.25 9.27
CA HIS A 156 7.14 0.64 9.92
C HIS A 156 8.04 -0.11 8.93
N VAL A 157 7.45 -0.88 8.01
CA VAL A 157 8.15 -1.58 6.93
C VAL A 157 8.84 -0.59 5.99
N GLN A 158 8.16 0.49 5.59
CA GLN A 158 8.75 1.57 4.79
C GLN A 158 9.96 2.20 5.47
N ASN A 159 9.88 2.43 6.77
CA ASN A 159 10.97 2.99 7.56
C ASN A 159 12.17 2.04 7.62
N LEU A 160 11.96 0.73 7.86
CA LEU A 160 13.05 -0.25 7.84
C LEU A 160 13.68 -0.41 6.45
N ALA A 161 12.87 -0.30 5.39
CA ALA A 161 13.34 -0.36 4.01
C ALA A 161 14.02 0.94 3.51
N GLY A 162 14.08 1.99 4.34
CA GLY A 162 14.68 3.28 3.98
C GLY A 162 13.82 4.12 3.03
N ILE A 163 12.58 3.72 2.78
CA ILE A 163 11.63 4.45 1.92
C ILE A 163 11.20 5.75 2.60
N GLU A 164 10.84 5.71 3.88
CA GLU A 164 10.46 6.89 4.67
C GLU A 164 11.59 7.93 4.68
N THR A 165 12.83 7.48 4.91
CA THR A 165 14.00 8.37 4.91
C THR A 165 14.26 8.96 3.52
N ALA A 166 14.03 8.19 2.46
CA ALA A 166 14.17 8.68 1.09
C ALA A 166 13.08 9.71 0.76
N PHE A 167 11.84 9.49 1.19
CA PHE A 167 10.73 10.44 1.06
C PHE A 167 11.04 11.75 1.78
N ASN A 168 11.44 11.70 3.06
CA ASN A 168 11.77 12.90 3.84
C ASN A 168 12.93 13.72 3.27
N GLY A 169 13.83 13.09 2.50
CA GLY A 169 14.92 13.78 1.82
C GLY A 169 14.53 14.42 0.48
N LEU A 170 13.31 14.28 -0.01
CA LEU A 170 12.89 14.92 -1.25
C LEU A 170 12.78 16.44 -1.06
N ALA A 171 13.14 17.19 -2.10
CA ALA A 171 12.92 18.63 -2.18
C ALA A 171 11.69 18.89 -3.02
N TYR A 172 10.70 19.59 -2.46
CA TYR A 172 9.42 19.87 -3.11
C TYR A 172 9.37 21.33 -3.58
N ARG A 173 8.92 21.56 -4.81
CA ARG A 173 8.73 22.90 -5.41
C ARG A 173 7.42 23.57 -4.97
N GLY A 174 6.58 22.86 -4.21
CA GLY A 174 5.35 23.40 -3.65
C GLY A 174 4.50 22.31 -2.99
N LYS A 175 3.37 22.74 -2.39
CA LYS A 175 2.44 21.84 -1.69
C LYS A 175 1.87 20.75 -2.59
N ALA A 176 1.61 21.05 -3.86
CA ALA A 176 1.05 20.08 -4.80
C ALA A 176 1.99 18.88 -5.04
N GLU A 177 3.30 19.14 -5.15
CA GLU A 177 4.32 18.10 -5.27
C GLU A 177 4.46 17.32 -3.95
N TYR A 178 4.53 18.03 -2.81
CA TYR A 178 4.60 17.39 -1.49
C TYR A 178 3.43 16.40 -1.29
N TYR A 179 2.19 16.85 -1.48
CA TYR A 179 1.03 16.01 -1.26
C TYR A 179 0.93 14.85 -2.26
N GLU A 180 1.45 15.01 -3.47
CA GLU A 180 1.52 13.90 -4.43
C GLU A 180 2.52 12.82 -4.01
N GLN A 181 3.68 13.22 -3.51
CA GLN A 181 4.68 12.28 -2.99
C GLN A 181 4.22 11.66 -1.66
N TYR A 182 3.55 12.44 -0.80
CA TYR A 182 2.95 11.94 0.44
C TYR A 182 1.86 10.89 0.15
N ARG A 183 0.96 11.13 -0.82
CA ARG A 183 -0.01 10.10 -1.27
C ARG A 183 0.64 8.80 -1.73
N ARG A 184 1.82 8.86 -2.38
CA ARG A 184 2.54 7.64 -2.77
C ARG A 184 3.01 6.85 -1.55
N LEU A 185 3.45 7.54 -0.50
CA LEU A 185 3.83 6.93 0.77
C LEU A 185 2.61 6.26 1.42
N GLU A 186 1.50 6.98 1.56
CA GLU A 186 0.26 6.48 2.18
C GLU A 186 -0.33 5.29 1.43
N LEU A 187 -0.51 5.41 0.10
CA LEU A 187 -1.04 4.32 -0.72
C LEU A 187 -0.13 3.09 -0.75
N GLN A 188 1.17 3.26 -0.50
CA GLN A 188 2.05 2.12 -0.35
C GLN A 188 1.87 1.45 1.01
N ALA A 189 1.75 2.22 2.10
CA ALA A 189 1.46 1.65 3.41
C ALA A 189 0.15 0.84 3.37
N GLU A 190 -0.88 1.38 2.71
CA GLU A 190 -2.15 0.71 2.45
C GLU A 190 -2.00 -0.59 1.64
N CYS A 191 -1.22 -0.56 0.56
CA CYS A 191 -0.96 -1.79 -0.21
C CYS A 191 -0.20 -2.84 0.61
N LEU A 192 0.75 -2.41 1.45
CA LEU A 192 1.47 -3.32 2.34
C LEU A 192 0.52 -3.90 3.41
N ALA A 193 -0.45 -3.12 3.90
CA ALA A 193 -1.52 -3.60 4.76
C ALA A 193 -2.31 -4.72 4.06
N GLY A 194 -2.78 -4.46 2.84
CA GLY A 194 -3.45 -5.46 2.02
C GLY A 194 -2.61 -6.73 1.81
N ALA A 195 -1.32 -6.59 1.51
CA ALA A 195 -0.43 -7.73 1.33
C ALA A 195 -0.32 -8.61 2.59
N PHE A 196 -0.31 -8.00 3.78
CA PHE A 196 -0.40 -8.73 5.04
C PHE A 196 -1.76 -9.40 5.21
N ILE A 197 -2.85 -8.66 5.06
CA ILE A 197 -4.22 -9.16 5.24
C ILE A 197 -4.45 -10.37 4.32
N GLY A 198 -4.08 -10.26 3.04
CA GLY A 198 -4.19 -11.36 2.07
C GLY A 198 -3.34 -12.59 2.42
N SER A 199 -2.19 -12.41 3.07
CA SER A 199 -1.32 -13.53 3.47
C SER A 199 -1.87 -14.34 4.65
N VAL A 200 -2.75 -13.75 5.45
CA VAL A 200 -3.35 -14.41 6.63
C VAL A 200 -4.82 -14.74 6.43
N TRP A 201 -5.46 -14.21 5.39
CA TRP A 201 -6.91 -14.27 5.17
C TRP A 201 -7.48 -15.70 5.22
N GLU A 202 -6.79 -16.66 4.60
CA GLU A 202 -7.23 -18.06 4.58
C GLU A 202 -7.18 -18.75 5.96
N SER A 203 -6.41 -18.22 6.91
CA SER A 203 -6.39 -18.71 8.29
C SER A 203 -7.50 -18.12 9.16
N LEU A 204 -8.15 -17.06 8.67
CA LEU A 204 -9.20 -16.37 9.39
C LEU A 204 -10.56 -16.99 9.04
N ASP A 205 -11.50 -16.94 9.98
CA ASP A 205 -12.91 -17.29 9.73
C ASP A 205 -13.62 -16.10 9.06
N ARG A 206 -13.12 -15.70 7.88
CA ARG A 206 -13.57 -14.54 7.10
C ARG A 206 -14.02 -14.94 5.72
N THR A 207 -15.07 -14.28 5.23
CA THR A 207 -15.65 -14.58 3.92
C THR A 207 -15.19 -13.58 2.84
N ALA A 208 -15.60 -13.83 1.60
CA ALA A 208 -15.41 -12.84 0.53
C ALA A 208 -16.25 -11.58 0.79
N GLU A 209 -17.42 -11.72 1.42
CA GLU A 209 -18.29 -10.61 1.79
C GLU A 209 -17.65 -9.71 2.86
N ASP A 210 -16.92 -10.29 3.83
CA ASP A 210 -16.12 -9.50 4.79
C ASP A 210 -15.06 -8.65 4.09
N TRP A 211 -14.42 -9.21 3.07
CA TRP A 211 -13.44 -8.47 2.27
C TRP A 211 -14.08 -7.36 1.44
N ASP A 212 -15.20 -7.64 0.79
CA ASP A 212 -15.94 -6.64 0.02
C ASP A 212 -16.46 -5.51 0.91
N TYR A 213 -16.89 -5.84 2.13
CA TYR A 213 -17.29 -4.87 3.15
C TYR A 213 -16.13 -3.94 3.52
N LEU A 214 -14.95 -4.49 3.85
CA LEU A 214 -13.76 -3.69 4.16
C LEU A 214 -13.39 -2.78 2.99
N LEU A 215 -13.37 -3.31 1.76
CA LEU A 215 -13.06 -2.50 0.58
C LEU A 215 -14.04 -1.36 0.35
N GLU A 216 -15.34 -1.56 0.62
CA GLU A 216 -16.32 -0.49 0.49
C GLU A 216 -16.13 0.57 1.58
N ALA A 217 -15.92 0.16 2.83
CA ALA A 217 -15.60 1.09 3.91
C ALA A 217 -14.33 1.93 3.61
N THR A 218 -13.30 1.31 3.04
CA THR A 218 -12.08 2.01 2.59
C THR A 218 -12.36 2.99 1.43
N ARG A 219 -13.30 2.69 0.53
CA ARG A 219 -13.70 3.64 -0.53
C ARG A 219 -14.37 4.89 0.03
N GLU A 220 -15.00 4.78 1.19
CA GLU A 220 -15.70 5.88 1.85
C GLU A 220 -14.81 6.69 2.81
N SER A 221 -13.53 6.34 3.00
CA SER A 221 -12.65 6.99 3.98
C SER A 221 -11.66 8.02 3.41
N GLY A 222 -11.61 8.21 2.09
CA GLY A 222 -10.57 9.01 1.42
C GLY A 222 -10.69 10.54 1.52
N ASP A 223 -9.86 11.23 0.75
CA ASP A 223 -9.78 12.71 0.65
C ASP A 223 -11.15 13.39 0.47
N GLU A 224 -12.10 12.71 -0.19
CA GLU A 224 -13.46 13.18 -0.40
C GLU A 224 -14.21 13.45 0.92
N VAL A 225 -13.90 12.70 1.98
CA VAL A 225 -14.53 12.81 3.31
C VAL A 225 -13.69 13.65 4.25
N THR A 226 -12.37 13.42 4.30
CA THR A 226 -11.49 14.17 5.22
C THR A 226 -11.30 15.63 4.79
N LYS A 227 -11.48 15.92 3.49
CA LYS A 227 -11.17 17.20 2.84
C LYS A 227 -9.69 17.59 2.91
N VAL A 228 -8.82 16.65 3.29
CA VAL A 228 -7.36 16.79 3.24
C VAL A 228 -6.86 15.95 2.07
N ARG A 229 -5.90 16.46 1.28
CA ARG A 229 -5.44 15.82 0.03
C ARG A 229 -4.17 15.00 0.22
N ASP A 230 -4.11 14.25 1.31
CA ASP A 230 -2.92 13.62 1.85
C ASP A 230 -2.88 12.10 1.62
N HIS A 231 -3.98 11.37 1.82
CA HIS A 231 -3.97 9.90 1.69
C HIS A 231 -4.48 9.41 0.32
N GLY A 232 -5.23 10.24 -0.41
CA GLY A 232 -5.75 9.97 -1.75
C GLY A 232 -7.25 9.77 -1.80
N LYS A 233 -7.81 9.63 -3.01
CA LYS A 233 -9.23 9.28 -3.17
C LYS A 233 -9.51 7.95 -2.49
N GLY A 234 -10.69 7.78 -1.91
CA GLY A 234 -11.06 6.48 -1.32
C GLY A 234 -10.97 5.33 -2.33
N ARG A 235 -11.32 5.58 -3.60
CA ARG A 235 -11.09 4.61 -4.69
C ARG A 235 -9.63 4.26 -4.91
N SER A 236 -8.71 5.22 -4.79
CA SER A 236 -7.27 4.98 -4.92
C SER A 236 -6.79 4.12 -3.76
N ILE A 237 -7.19 4.43 -2.53
CA ILE A 237 -6.86 3.69 -1.30
C ILE A 237 -7.33 2.23 -1.45
N ALA A 238 -8.62 2.00 -1.71
CA ALA A 238 -9.18 0.67 -1.90
C ALA A 238 -8.55 -0.11 -3.07
N THR A 239 -8.13 0.59 -4.14
CA THR A 239 -7.42 -0.05 -5.27
C THR A 239 -6.06 -0.59 -4.83
N TRP A 240 -5.31 0.18 -4.04
CA TRP A 240 -4.00 -0.26 -3.54
C TRP A 240 -4.11 -1.31 -2.44
N LEU A 241 -5.09 -1.17 -1.54
CA LEU A 241 -5.44 -2.20 -0.55
C LEU A 241 -5.72 -3.54 -1.25
N ASN A 242 -6.62 -3.55 -2.23
CA ASN A 242 -6.98 -4.76 -2.99
C ASN A 242 -5.84 -5.31 -3.85
N ARG A 243 -4.99 -4.44 -4.39
CA ARG A 243 -3.79 -4.86 -5.12
C ARG A 243 -2.83 -5.60 -4.21
N GLY A 244 -2.61 -5.10 -3.00
CA GLY A 244 -1.81 -5.75 -1.96
C GLY A 244 -2.39 -7.11 -1.60
N PHE A 245 -3.67 -7.14 -1.24
CA PHE A 245 -4.40 -8.34 -0.84
C PHE A 245 -4.28 -9.47 -1.87
N ARG A 246 -4.57 -9.18 -3.14
CA ARG A 246 -4.52 -10.19 -4.21
C ARG A 246 -3.12 -10.67 -4.54
N ALA A 247 -2.11 -9.82 -4.37
CA ALA A 247 -0.73 -10.18 -4.67
C ALA A 247 -0.02 -10.87 -3.49
N GLY A 248 -0.48 -10.61 -2.26
CA GLY A 248 0.10 -11.13 -1.03
C GLY A 248 1.54 -10.68 -0.76
N GLY A 249 2.08 -9.67 -1.47
CA GLY A 249 3.50 -9.33 -1.38
C GLY A 249 3.87 -7.90 -1.78
N PRO A 250 5.02 -7.38 -1.30
CA PRO A 250 5.44 -6.00 -1.50
C PRO A 250 5.76 -5.63 -2.95
N GLY A 251 6.02 -6.62 -3.82
CA GLY A 251 6.33 -6.36 -5.24
C GLY A 251 5.19 -5.68 -6.00
N ALA A 252 3.94 -5.90 -5.56
CA ALA A 252 2.79 -5.21 -6.13
C ALA A 252 2.63 -3.78 -5.61
N CYS A 253 3.34 -3.38 -4.54
CA CYS A 253 3.12 -2.14 -3.79
C CYS A 253 4.09 -1.00 -4.15
N ASN A 254 4.70 -1.03 -5.33
CA ASN A 254 5.59 0.03 -5.80
C ASN A 254 4.80 1.23 -6.34
N THR A 255 4.18 2.00 -5.45
CA THR A 255 3.46 3.25 -5.79
C THR A 255 4.38 4.30 -6.42
N TRP A 256 5.67 4.29 -6.09
CA TRP A 256 6.66 5.23 -6.62
C TRP A 256 6.98 5.02 -8.10
N ALA A 257 6.77 3.81 -8.62
CA ALA A 257 6.88 3.53 -10.06
C ALA A 257 5.54 3.66 -10.80
N ALA A 258 4.42 3.86 -10.08
CA ALA A 258 3.09 3.94 -10.68
C ALA A 258 2.85 5.31 -11.37
N GLY A 259 2.05 5.29 -12.43
CA GLY A 259 1.58 6.51 -13.10
C GLY A 259 0.71 7.38 -12.18
N THR A 260 0.71 8.69 -12.42
CA THR A 260 0.08 9.68 -11.54
C THR A 260 -1.43 9.45 -11.35
N ALA A 261 -2.11 8.89 -12.34
CA ALA A 261 -3.55 8.56 -12.25
C ALA A 261 -3.85 7.51 -11.18
N SER A 262 -2.95 6.56 -10.94
CA SER A 262 -3.08 5.51 -9.93
C SER A 262 -2.84 6.01 -8.50
N VAL A 263 -2.38 7.25 -8.33
CA VAL A 263 -2.10 7.89 -7.03
C VAL A 263 -2.81 9.25 -6.89
N ALA A 264 -3.88 9.44 -7.66
CA ALA A 264 -4.59 10.71 -7.75
C ALA A 264 -5.38 11.02 -6.46
N ALA A 265 -5.40 12.30 -6.09
CA ALA A 265 -6.27 12.87 -5.06
C ALA A 265 -7.65 13.24 -5.60
N ALA A 266 -8.63 13.41 -4.71
CA ALA A 266 -9.95 13.96 -5.03
C ALA A 266 -9.82 15.30 -5.78
N PRO A 267 -10.73 15.63 -6.72
CA PRO A 267 -10.81 17.00 -7.27
C PRO A 267 -10.96 18.01 -6.12
N ALA A 268 -10.40 19.21 -6.27
CA ALA A 268 -10.72 20.29 -5.34
C ALA A 268 -12.19 20.70 -5.59
N GLY A 269 -13.01 20.67 -4.54
CA GLY A 269 -14.37 21.21 -4.56
C GLY A 269 -14.39 22.73 -4.46
#